data_AF-A0A2G9RNJ6-F1
#
_entry.id   AF-A0A2G9RNJ6-F1
#
_cell.length_a   1.000
_cell.length_b   1.000
_cell.length_c   1.000
_cell.angle_alpha   90.00
_cell.angle_beta   90.00
_cell.angle_gamma   90.00
#
_symmetry.space_group_name_H-M   'P 1'
#
loop_
_entity.id
_entity.type
_entity.pdbx_description
1 polymer ?
#
loop_
_entity_poly.entity_id
_entity_poly.type
_entity_poly.pdbx_seq_one_letter_code
_entity_poly.pdbx_strand_id
1 'polypeptide(L)'
;MITAVHQFLQLLDRGMYGLFYYAGHGYERSGRNYMVPIDAPQPYRPENCISVQRILQKMQERRTALNVVLLDTCRKWYNSDCAVSTVTPLKPLGNTVYGYATSENAEAYEVQDEEFSSGIFMTYLKKHILKEKKVTHMLEDVLEGKS
;
A
#
# COMPACT_ATOMS: atom_id res chain seq x y z
N MET A 1 0.95 11.69 9.31
CA MET A 1 0.43 10.78 8.25
C MET A 1 -1.04 11.06 7.89
N ILE A 2 -1.96 11.10 8.87
CA ILE A 2 -3.42 11.28 8.62
C ILE A 2 -3.74 12.53 7.78
N THR A 3 -3.13 13.68 8.10
CA THR A 3 -3.34 14.93 7.34
C THR A 3 -3.00 14.79 5.86
N ALA A 4 -1.89 14.13 5.53
CA ALA A 4 -1.48 13.90 4.14
C ALA A 4 -2.45 12.97 3.40
N VAL A 5 -2.93 11.91 4.07
CA VAL A 5 -3.98 11.03 3.53
C VAL A 5 -5.26 11.81 3.26
N HIS A 6 -5.66 12.70 4.18
CA HIS A 6 -6.84 13.55 3.99
C HIS A 6 -6.69 14.49 2.81
N GLN A 7 -5.54 15.16 2.67
CA GLN A 7 -5.24 16.03 1.54
C GLN A 7 -5.25 15.27 0.21
N PHE A 8 -4.60 14.11 0.15
CA PHE A 8 -4.65 13.22 -1.01
C PHE A 8 -6.09 12.89 -1.41
N LEU A 9 -6.94 12.48 -0.46
CA LEU A 9 -8.33 12.14 -0.71
C LEU A 9 -9.22 13.34 -1.09
N GLN A 10 -8.81 14.57 -0.76
CA GLN A 10 -9.51 15.79 -1.17
C GLN A 10 -9.20 16.18 -2.61
N LEU A 11 -8.01 15.83 -3.12
CA LEU A 11 -7.61 16.11 -4.50
C LEU A 11 -8.23 15.15 -5.51
N LEU A 12 -8.69 13.98 -5.08
CA LEU A 12 -9.33 12.99 -5.94
C LEU A 12 -10.77 13.38 -6.28
N ASP A 13 -11.10 13.28 -7.58
CA ASP A 13 -12.44 13.47 -8.10
C ASP A 13 -12.79 12.41 -9.16
N ARG A 14 -14.03 12.48 -9.66
CA ARG A 14 -14.58 11.55 -10.63
C ARG A 14 -13.70 11.47 -11.87
N GLY A 15 -13.34 10.25 -12.26
CA GLY A 15 -12.55 10.00 -13.46
C GLY A 15 -11.05 10.16 -13.29
N MET A 16 -10.55 10.61 -12.13
CA MET A 16 -9.12 10.71 -11.87
C MET A 16 -8.47 9.35 -11.59
N TYR A 17 -7.16 9.27 -11.79
CA TYR A 17 -6.34 8.13 -11.39
C TYR A 17 -5.71 8.43 -10.03
N GLY A 18 -6.04 7.65 -9.02
CA GLY A 18 -5.45 7.74 -7.69
C GLY A 18 -4.36 6.70 -7.53
N LEU A 19 -3.14 7.13 -7.22
CA LEU A 19 -2.04 6.25 -6.82
C LEU A 19 -1.65 6.56 -5.39
N PHE A 20 -1.64 5.53 -4.55
CA PHE A 20 -1.20 5.59 -3.17
C PHE A 20 0.00 4.66 -3.00
N TYR A 21 1.17 5.21 -2.70
CA TYR A 21 2.38 4.46 -2.38
C TYR A 21 2.76 4.69 -0.91
N TYR A 22 3.11 3.62 -0.20
CA TYR A 22 3.61 3.68 1.15
C TYR A 22 4.78 2.72 1.36
N ALA A 23 5.83 3.20 1.99
CA ALA A 23 7.00 2.43 2.41
C ALA A 23 7.24 2.61 3.90
N GLY A 24 7.56 1.50 4.59
CA GLY A 24 7.88 1.50 6.02
C GLY A 24 7.20 0.37 6.77
N HIS A 25 7.01 0.56 8.07
CA HIS A 25 6.39 -0.46 8.91
C HIS A 25 4.90 -0.61 8.60
N GLY A 26 4.51 -1.85 8.35
CA GLY A 26 3.12 -2.23 8.15
C GLY A 26 2.90 -3.65 8.64
N TYR A 27 1.63 -4.02 8.69
CA TYR A 27 1.22 -5.38 8.97
C TYR A 27 -0.10 -5.69 8.29
N GLU A 28 -0.38 -6.99 8.18
CA GLU A 28 -1.66 -7.47 7.70
C GLU A 28 -2.35 -8.31 8.76
N ARG A 29 -3.67 -8.15 8.89
CA ARG A 29 -4.51 -9.00 9.73
C ARG A 29 -5.84 -9.25 9.05
N SER A 30 -6.16 -10.53 8.82
CA SER A 30 -7.41 -10.96 8.19
C SER A 30 -7.65 -10.27 6.83
N GLY A 31 -6.60 -10.20 6.00
CA GLY A 31 -6.64 -9.52 4.70
C GLY A 31 -6.74 -7.99 4.76
N ARG A 32 -6.63 -7.37 5.95
CA ARG A 32 -6.60 -5.92 6.12
C ARG A 32 -5.18 -5.42 6.38
N ASN A 33 -4.76 -4.43 5.61
CA ASN A 33 -3.42 -3.88 5.62
C ASN A 33 -3.41 -2.59 6.43
N TYR A 34 -2.40 -2.44 7.28
CA TYR A 34 -2.25 -1.32 8.19
C TYR A 34 -0.86 -0.72 8.04
N MET A 35 -0.82 0.59 7.91
CA MET A 35 0.40 1.38 7.94
C MET A 35 0.66 1.85 9.36
N VAL A 36 1.89 1.76 9.83
CA VAL A 36 2.29 2.15 11.18
C VAL A 36 2.97 3.51 11.13
N PRO A 37 2.35 4.56 11.70
CA PRO A 37 3.00 5.87 11.84
C PRO A 37 4.26 5.80 12.70
N ILE A 38 5.20 6.73 12.46
CA ILE A 38 6.45 6.84 13.22
C ILE A 38 6.23 7.15 14.71
N ASP A 39 5.10 7.76 15.05
CA ASP A 39 4.68 8.17 16.38
C ASP A 39 3.76 7.14 17.07
N ALA A 40 3.56 5.96 16.46
CA ALA A 40 2.76 4.90 17.07
C ALA A 40 3.45 4.35 18.33
N PRO A 41 2.74 4.20 19.46
CA PRO A 41 3.32 3.64 20.69
C PRO A 41 3.65 2.15 20.49
N GLN A 42 4.59 1.63 21.27
CA GLN A 42 4.89 0.19 21.31
C GLN A 42 4.42 -0.43 22.63
N PRO A 43 3.61 -1.50 22.60
CA PRO A 43 3.04 -2.16 21.42
C PRO A 43 1.93 -1.31 20.76
N TYR A 44 1.90 -1.26 19.42
CA TYR A 44 0.86 -0.54 18.68
C TYR A 44 -0.42 -1.38 18.58
N ARG A 45 -1.55 -0.67 18.49
CA ARG A 45 -2.88 -1.24 18.25
C ARG A 45 -3.42 -0.70 16.92
N PRO A 46 -4.42 -1.36 16.31
CA PRO A 46 -5.07 -0.89 15.08
C PRO A 46 -5.58 0.54 15.15
N GLU A 47 -5.99 1.03 16.32
CA GLU A 47 -6.39 2.44 16.52
C GLU A 47 -5.24 3.44 16.28
N ASN A 48 -3.99 3.01 16.51
CA ASN A 48 -2.79 3.81 16.31
C ASN A 48 -2.26 3.73 14.87
N CYS A 49 -2.88 2.88 14.04
CA CYS A 49 -2.44 2.58 12.68
C CYS A 49 -3.49 3.03 11.65
N ILE A 50 -3.09 3.12 10.39
CA ILE A 50 -3.99 3.56 9.33
C ILE A 50 -4.36 2.38 8.44
N SER A 51 -5.66 2.08 8.36
CA SER A 51 -6.18 1.03 7.46
C SER A 51 -6.12 1.48 6.01
N VAL A 52 -5.41 0.70 5.19
CA VAL A 52 -5.30 0.92 3.75
C VAL A 52 -6.65 0.72 3.06
N GLN A 53 -7.46 -0.25 3.52
CA GLN A 53 -8.79 -0.48 2.97
C GLN A 53 -9.73 0.72 3.19
N ARG A 54 -9.59 1.47 4.29
CA ARG A 54 -10.34 2.73 4.49
C ARG A 54 -9.93 3.79 3.47
N ILE A 55 -8.64 3.90 3.16
CA ILE A 55 -8.15 4.81 2.10
C ILE A 55 -8.77 4.43 0.77
N LEU A 56 -8.68 3.16 0.38
CA LEU A 56 -9.25 2.68 -0.88
C LEU A 56 -10.77 2.89 -0.94
N GLN A 57 -11.50 2.66 0.16
CA GLN A 57 -12.92 2.95 0.24
C GLN A 57 -13.19 4.43 -0.07
N LYS A 58 -12.42 5.36 0.50
CA LYS A 58 -12.53 6.78 0.22
C LYS A 58 -12.18 7.14 -1.22
N MET A 59 -11.19 6.49 -1.82
CA MET A 59 -10.89 6.67 -3.25
C MET A 59 -12.08 6.21 -4.12
N GLN A 60 -12.73 5.08 -3.80
CA GLN A 60 -13.94 4.62 -4.49
C GLN A 60 -15.13 5.59 -4.31
N GLU A 61 -15.30 6.18 -3.14
CA GLU A 61 -16.34 7.21 -2.88
C GLU A 61 -16.15 8.45 -3.77
N ARG A 62 -14.91 8.79 -4.13
CA ARG A 62 -14.57 9.86 -5.08
C ARG A 62 -14.82 9.48 -6.55
N ARG A 63 -15.20 8.24 -6.84
CA ARG A 63 -15.47 7.74 -8.21
C ARG A 63 -14.27 7.89 -9.15
N THR A 64 -13.08 7.67 -8.63
CA THR A 64 -11.85 7.58 -9.43
C THR A 64 -12.00 6.54 -10.54
N ALA A 65 -11.39 6.79 -11.70
CA ALA A 65 -11.37 5.84 -12.81
C ALA A 65 -10.39 4.69 -12.56
N LEU A 66 -9.32 4.93 -11.79
CA LEU A 66 -8.31 3.94 -11.45
C LEU A 66 -7.82 4.16 -10.02
N ASN A 67 -7.66 3.08 -9.25
CA ASN A 67 -7.10 3.08 -7.91
C ASN A 67 -5.88 2.15 -7.88
N VAL A 68 -4.68 2.70 -7.73
CA VAL A 68 -3.45 1.93 -7.57
C VAL A 68 -2.98 2.07 -6.12
N VAL A 69 -2.77 0.95 -5.44
CA VAL A 69 -2.24 0.91 -4.08
C VAL A 69 -0.96 0.08 -4.09
N LEU A 70 0.17 0.71 -3.79
CA LEU A 70 1.48 0.09 -3.74
C LEU A 70 1.98 0.09 -2.29
N LEU A 71 2.18 -1.09 -1.70
CA LEU A 71 2.61 -1.25 -0.31
C LEU A 71 3.99 -1.91 -0.25
N ASP A 72 4.98 -1.12 0.16
CA ASP A 72 6.35 -1.54 0.45
C ASP A 72 6.53 -1.72 1.96
N THR A 73 5.85 -2.72 2.51
CA THR A 73 5.79 -2.97 3.95
C THR A 73 5.84 -4.47 4.23
N CYS A 74 6.29 -4.83 5.43
CA CYS A 74 5.99 -6.16 5.95
C CYS A 74 4.47 -6.38 6.01
N ARG A 75 4.04 -7.64 5.83
CA ARG A 75 2.64 -8.06 5.91
C ARG A 75 2.45 -9.16 6.94
N LYS A 76 3.28 -9.11 7.98
CA LYS A 76 3.28 -10.06 9.08
C LYS A 76 2.79 -9.37 10.34
N TRP A 77 1.94 -10.05 11.08
CA TRP A 77 1.35 -9.53 12.31
C TRP A 77 1.65 -10.48 13.47
N TYR A 78 2.17 -9.91 14.55
CA TYR A 78 2.77 -10.66 15.65
C TYR A 78 1.90 -10.71 16.92
N ASN A 79 0.71 -10.09 16.94
CA ASN A 79 -0.07 -9.90 18.17
C ASN A 79 -1.53 -10.39 18.08
N SER A 80 -1.83 -11.62 18.50
CA SER A 80 -3.12 -12.30 18.27
C SER A 80 -4.37 -11.59 18.79
N ASP A 81 -4.28 -10.62 19.71
CA ASP A 81 -5.43 -10.23 20.55
C ASP A 81 -6.15 -8.93 20.16
N CYS A 82 -5.86 -8.36 18.98
CA CYS A 82 -6.39 -7.05 18.59
C CYS A 82 -7.61 -7.07 17.64
N ALA A 83 -8.58 -6.20 17.87
CA ALA A 83 -9.78 -6.11 17.04
C ALA A 83 -9.45 -5.65 15.61
N VAL A 84 -10.07 -6.27 14.60
CA VAL A 84 -9.84 -5.88 13.20
C VAL A 84 -10.73 -4.67 12.85
N SER A 85 -10.15 -3.58 12.32
CA SER A 85 -10.88 -2.35 11.95
C SER A 85 -12.10 -2.65 11.07
N THR A 86 -13.30 -2.26 11.47
CA THR A 86 -14.50 -2.44 10.63
C THR A 86 -14.41 -1.60 9.36
N VAL A 87 -14.39 -2.29 8.21
CA VAL A 87 -14.38 -1.67 6.88
C VAL A 87 -15.63 -2.15 6.14
N THR A 88 -16.31 -1.23 5.46
CA THR A 88 -17.41 -1.60 4.56
C THR A 88 -16.85 -2.42 3.40
N PRO A 89 -17.54 -3.48 2.94
CA PRO A 89 -17.11 -4.22 1.75
C PRO A 89 -16.88 -3.26 0.57
N LEU A 90 -15.70 -3.37 -0.05
CA LEU A 90 -15.34 -2.58 -1.21
C LEU A 90 -16.23 -2.96 -2.39
N LYS A 91 -16.60 -1.98 -3.22
CA LYS A 91 -17.40 -2.25 -4.42
C LYS A 91 -16.51 -2.92 -5.48
N PRO A 92 -16.97 -3.98 -6.16
CA PRO A 92 -16.20 -4.68 -7.19
C PRO A 92 -16.23 -3.90 -8.52
N LEU A 93 -15.66 -2.69 -8.52
CA LEU A 93 -15.68 -1.79 -9.67
C LEU A 93 -14.70 -2.18 -10.79
N GLY A 94 -13.84 -3.18 -10.56
CA GLY A 94 -12.86 -3.66 -11.55
C GLY A 94 -11.72 -2.68 -11.85
N ASN A 95 -11.58 -1.62 -11.07
CA ASN A 95 -10.63 -0.53 -11.32
C ASN A 95 -9.58 -0.34 -10.21
N THR A 96 -9.37 -1.37 -9.39
CA THR A 96 -8.39 -1.36 -8.31
C THR A 96 -7.24 -2.29 -8.65
N VAL A 97 -6.02 -1.83 -8.47
CA VAL A 97 -4.78 -2.60 -8.62
C VAL A 97 -3.98 -2.48 -7.32
N TYR A 98 -3.63 -3.62 -6.75
CA TYR A 98 -2.70 -3.69 -5.62
C TYR A 98 -1.34 -4.20 -6.10
N GLY A 99 -0.28 -3.55 -5.65
CA GLY A 99 1.10 -4.06 -5.73
C GLY A 99 1.66 -4.18 -4.32
N TYR A 100 2.03 -5.38 -3.90
CA TYR A 100 2.66 -5.61 -2.61
C TYR A 100 4.14 -5.93 -2.82
N ALA A 101 5.03 -5.38 -2.01
CA ALA A 101 6.44 -5.73 -2.01
C ALA A 101 6.70 -7.17 -1.55
N THR A 102 5.76 -7.74 -0.78
CA THR A 102 5.90 -9.08 -0.22
C THR A 102 4.55 -9.81 -0.15
N SER A 103 4.62 -11.14 -0.01
CA SER A 103 3.45 -12.01 0.16
C SER A 103 2.78 -11.81 1.52
N GLU A 104 1.56 -12.35 1.67
CA GLU A 104 0.88 -12.37 2.96
C GLU A 104 1.74 -13.12 4.01
N ASN A 105 1.79 -12.61 5.24
CA ASN A 105 2.60 -13.14 6.34
C ASN A 105 4.13 -13.15 6.10
N ALA A 106 4.61 -12.37 5.13
CA ALA A 106 6.03 -12.23 4.84
C ALA A 106 6.56 -10.80 5.12
N GLU A 107 7.88 -10.68 5.13
CA GLU A 107 8.59 -9.41 5.35
C GLU A 107 9.00 -8.79 4.01
N ALA A 108 9.02 -7.46 3.97
CA ALA A 108 9.60 -6.71 2.87
C ALA A 108 11.01 -6.27 3.28
N TYR A 109 11.96 -6.34 2.35
CA TYR A 109 13.38 -6.14 2.65
C TYR A 109 13.91 -4.88 1.97
N GLU A 110 14.87 -4.27 2.66
CA GLU A 110 15.69 -3.18 2.15
C GLU A 110 17.15 -3.64 2.13
N VAL A 111 17.88 -3.27 1.08
CA VAL A 111 19.33 -3.46 1.06
C VAL A 111 19.96 -2.24 1.69
N GLN A 112 20.79 -2.45 2.71
CA GLN A 112 21.62 -1.41 3.30
C GLN A 112 23.03 -1.51 2.69
N ASP A 113 23.36 -0.60 1.78
CA ASP A 113 24.75 -0.28 1.44
C ASP A 113 25.20 0.95 2.25
N GLU A 114 26.51 1.12 2.42
CA GLU A 114 27.13 2.18 3.25
C GLU A 114 26.73 3.61 2.83
N GLU A 115 26.19 3.80 1.61
CA GLU A 115 25.84 5.12 1.05
C GLU A 115 24.36 5.23 0.62
N PHE A 116 23.65 4.11 0.39
CA PHE A 116 22.25 4.12 -0.06
C PHE A 116 21.45 2.94 0.53
N SER A 117 20.29 3.22 1.12
CA SER A 117 19.26 2.21 1.38
C SER A 117 18.18 2.27 0.30
N SER A 118 17.86 1.14 -0.30
CA SER A 118 16.76 1.04 -1.26
C SER A 118 15.96 -0.22 -0.99
N GLY A 119 14.64 -0.07 -0.88
CA GLY A 119 13.72 -1.19 -0.84
C GLY A 119 13.87 -2.06 -2.09
N ILE A 120 13.83 -3.38 -1.91
CA ILE A 120 13.91 -4.32 -3.04
C ILE A 120 12.80 -4.01 -4.05
N PHE A 121 11.58 -3.77 -3.57
CA PHE A 121 10.44 -3.43 -4.42
C PHE A 121 10.69 -2.17 -5.26
N MET A 122 11.11 -1.06 -4.63
CA MET A 122 11.41 0.18 -5.34
C MET A 122 12.56 0.04 -6.34
N THR A 123 13.56 -0.80 -6.03
CA THR A 123 14.71 -1.06 -6.90
C THR A 123 14.29 -1.63 -8.26
N TYR A 124 13.29 -2.49 -8.30
CA TYR A 124 12.73 -3.01 -9.54
C TYR A 124 11.67 -2.07 -10.11
N LEU A 125 10.75 -1.55 -9.29
CA LEU A 125 9.66 -0.67 -9.75
C LEU A 125 10.17 0.51 -10.60
N LYS A 126 11.25 1.19 -10.16
CA LYS A 126 11.81 2.34 -10.89
C LYS A 126 12.29 2.02 -12.31
N LYS A 127 12.63 0.76 -12.61
CA LYS A 127 13.06 0.32 -13.95
C LYS A 127 11.89 0.20 -14.94
N HIS A 128 10.67 0.04 -14.43
CA HIS A 128 9.48 -0.25 -15.25
C HIS A 128 8.41 0.84 -15.18
N ILE A 129 8.40 1.69 -14.15
CA ILE A 129 7.31 2.64 -13.89
C ILE A 129 7.07 3.63 -15.04
N LEU A 130 8.09 3.92 -15.85
CA LEU A 130 8.00 4.81 -17.01
C LEU A 130 7.64 4.08 -18.32
N LYS A 131 7.54 2.74 -18.32
CA LYS A 131 7.20 1.97 -19.51
C LYS A 131 5.72 2.20 -19.84
N GLU A 132 5.42 2.53 -21.10
CA GLU A 132 4.04 2.75 -21.57
C GLU A 132 3.29 1.42 -21.72
N LYS A 133 2.82 0.89 -20.58
CA LYS A 133 2.08 -0.37 -20.49
C LYS A 133 0.94 -0.25 -19.48
N LYS A 134 -0.02 -1.16 -19.55
CA LYS A 134 -1.03 -1.33 -18.51
C LYS A 134 -0.33 -1.59 -17.16
N VAL A 135 -0.78 -0.93 -16.10
CA VAL A 135 -0.17 -1.03 -14.76
C VAL A 135 -0.02 -2.47 -14.27
N THR A 136 -0.96 -3.36 -14.60
CA THR A 136 -0.87 -4.79 -14.25
C THR A 136 0.31 -5.47 -14.95
N HIS A 137 0.49 -5.25 -16.26
CA HIS A 137 1.63 -5.81 -17.00
C HIS A 137 2.96 -5.17 -16.56
N MET A 138 2.95 -3.89 -16.18
CA MET A 138 4.14 -3.23 -15.62
C MET A 138 4.55 -3.88 -14.29
N LEU A 139 3.58 -4.15 -13.41
CA LEU A 139 3.85 -4.83 -12.13
C LEU A 139 4.24 -6.31 -12.32
N GLU A 140 3.74 -6.98 -13.36
CA GLU A 140 4.21 -8.31 -13.77
C GLU A 140 5.68 -8.28 -14.18
N ASP A 141 6.11 -7.30 -15.00
CA ASP A 141 7.52 -7.15 -15.37
C ASP A 141 8.41 -6.91 -14.11
N VAL A 142 7.91 -6.14 -13.13
CA VAL A 142 8.58 -5.89 -11.84
C VAL A 142 8.74 -7.19 -11.05
N LEU A 143 7.70 -8.03 -11.01
CA LEU A 143 7.71 -9.32 -10.33
C LEU A 143 8.71 -10.31 -10.97
N GLU A 144 8.78 -10.33 -12.29
CA GLU A 144 9.67 -11.22 -13.04
C GLU A 144 11.13 -10.75 -13.05
N GLY A 145 11.41 -9.54 -12.56
CA GLY A 145 12.76 -8.98 -12.52
C GLY A 145 13.38 -8.75 -13.90
N LYS A 146 12.55 -8.67 -14.96
CA LYS A 146 13.01 -8.46 -16.33
C LYS A 146 13.73 -7.12 -16.45
N SER A 147 14.86 -7.04 -17.14
CA SER A 147 15.53 -5.77 -17.47
C SER A 147 14.91 -5.14 -18.71
#